data_AF-A0A7C9U1V3-F1
#
_entry.id   AF-A0A7C9U1V3-F1
#
_cell.length_a   1.000
_cell.length_b   1.000
_cell.length_c   1.000
_cell.angle_alpha   90.00
_cell.angle_beta   90.00
_cell.angle_gamma   90.00
#
_symmetry.space_group_name_H-M   'P 1'
#
loop_
_entity.id
_entity.type
_entity.pdbx_description
1 polymer ?
#
loop_
_entity_poly.entity_id
_entity_poly.type
_entity_poly.pdbx_seq_one_letter_code
_entity_poly.pdbx_strand_id
1 'polypeptide(L)'
;MVLGAIAPDNWGDSLALRILKHISDRLGLKANDAVFCSPEVGFIPCNFSTTNCIVYSGTHDNNTTLGWYEDEMTDESRQKLWSYLGKNPDDSNVHWKLIGLAFSTIAYQAIVPMQDVLGVRERMNIPGVGEGNWQWRYSSIALTPEIGDRLKVLTEIYNRAPKR
;
A
#
# COMPACT_ATOMS: atom_id res chain seq x y z
N MET A 1 12.49 21.41 -0.34
CA MET A 1 11.67 21.43 -1.58
C MET A 1 12.08 20.17 -2.33
N VAL A 2 11.40 19.03 -2.24
CA VAL A 2 9.96 18.79 -2.48
C VAL A 2 9.36 18.00 -1.31
N LEU A 3 8.38 18.62 -0.63
CA LEU A 3 7.39 17.94 0.20
C LEU A 3 6.35 17.37 -0.77
N GLY A 4 6.10 16.06 -0.69
CA GLY A 4 5.11 15.38 -1.52
C GLY A 4 4.10 14.60 -0.68
N ALA A 5 3.52 15.25 0.34
CA ALA A 5 2.24 14.81 0.88
C ALA A 5 1.17 15.32 -0.09
N ILE A 6 0.45 14.42 -0.76
CA ILE A 6 -0.65 14.81 -1.64
C ILE A 6 -1.75 15.38 -0.75
N ALA A 7 -2.07 16.66 -0.97
CA ALA A 7 -3.15 17.33 -0.25
C ALA A 7 -4.52 16.70 -0.59
N PRO A 8 -5.47 16.70 0.37
CA PRO A 8 -6.80 16.07 0.25
C PRO A 8 -7.72 16.68 -0.82
N ASP A 9 -7.37 17.83 -1.36
CA ASP A 9 -8.29 18.75 -2.03
C ASP A 9 -8.78 18.25 -3.40
N ASN A 10 -8.18 17.19 -3.94
CA ASN A 10 -8.48 16.63 -5.27
C ASN A 10 -9.13 15.23 -5.24
N TRP A 11 -9.53 14.73 -4.06
CA TRP A 11 -10.09 13.38 -3.92
C TRP A 11 -11.61 13.49 -3.84
N GLY A 12 -12.32 13.08 -4.90
CA GLY A 12 -13.79 13.14 -4.97
C GLY A 12 -14.51 12.22 -3.97
N ASP A 13 -15.76 12.56 -3.63
CA ASP A 13 -16.65 12.01 -2.58
C ASP A 13 -16.86 10.47 -2.58
N SER A 14 -15.81 9.68 -2.35
CA SER A 14 -15.88 8.22 -2.26
C SER A 14 -16.03 7.75 -0.81
N LEU A 15 -16.65 6.59 -0.60
CA LEU A 15 -16.81 5.94 0.70
C LEU A 15 -15.46 5.76 1.44
N ALA A 16 -14.37 5.57 0.70
CA ALA A 16 -13.02 5.47 1.24
C ALA A 16 -12.56 6.74 1.95
N LEU A 17 -12.92 7.92 1.44
CA LEU A 17 -12.61 9.21 2.10
C LEU A 17 -13.36 9.40 3.40
N ARG A 18 -14.61 8.94 3.47
CA ARG A 18 -15.39 8.99 4.71
C ARG A 18 -14.77 8.11 5.79
N ILE A 19 -14.26 6.94 5.40
CA ILE A 19 -13.56 6.03 6.30
C ILE A 19 -12.21 6.63 6.73
N LEU A 20 -11.43 7.16 5.79
CA LEU A 20 -10.15 7.83 6.04
C LEU A 20 -10.31 9.03 6.96
N LYS A 21 -11.28 9.91 6.70
CA LYS A 21 -11.61 11.05 7.53
C LYS A 21 -12.08 10.62 8.91
N HIS A 22 -12.94 9.59 9.00
CA HIS A 22 -13.37 9.07 10.29
C HIS A 22 -12.22 8.47 11.12
N ILE A 23 -11.29 7.77 10.47
CA ILE A 23 -10.07 7.24 11.10
C ILE A 23 -9.14 8.39 11.51
N SER A 24 -8.94 9.37 10.62
CA SER A 24 -8.16 10.59 10.87
C SER A 24 -8.70 11.36 12.07
N ASP A 25 -10.01 11.60 12.12
CA ASP A 25 -10.70 12.32 13.18
C ASP A 25 -10.64 11.57 14.52
N ARG A 26 -10.79 10.23 14.51
CA ARG A 26 -10.66 9.40 15.72
C ARG A 26 -9.23 9.37 16.27
N LEU A 27 -8.24 9.47 15.39
CA LEU A 27 -6.82 9.40 15.74
C LEU A 27 -6.18 10.78 15.93
N GLY A 28 -6.92 11.86 15.70
CA GLY A 28 -6.40 13.24 15.76
C GLY A 28 -5.40 13.57 14.63
N LEU A 29 -5.36 12.76 13.57
CA LEU A 29 -4.50 12.97 12.40
C LEU A 29 -5.07 14.15 11.58
N LYS A 30 -4.21 15.01 11.02
CA LYS A 30 -4.68 15.99 10.03
C LYS A 30 -4.81 15.26 8.69
N ALA A 31 -5.82 15.61 7.89
CA ALA A 31 -6.13 14.94 6.63
C ALA A 31 -4.97 14.89 5.61
N ASN A 32 -3.89 15.65 5.83
CA ASN A 32 -2.73 15.78 4.96
C ASN A 32 -1.69 14.65 5.10
N ASP A 33 -1.93 13.64 5.93
CA ASP A 33 -0.90 12.69 6.37
C ASP A 33 -1.02 11.27 5.76
N ALA A 34 -1.66 11.10 4.59
CA ALA A 34 -1.69 9.82 3.88
C ALA A 34 -0.55 9.72 2.85
N VAL A 35 0.30 8.69 2.96
CA VAL A 35 1.47 8.51 2.09
C VAL A 35 1.38 7.15 1.38
N PHE A 36 1.47 7.17 0.04
CA PHE A 36 1.36 5.96 -0.79
C PHE A 36 2.73 5.36 -1.06
N CYS A 37 2.84 4.03 -0.96
CA CYS A 37 4.01 3.26 -1.37
C CYS A 37 4.06 3.09 -2.89
N SER A 38 4.00 4.19 -3.63
CA SER A 38 4.20 4.20 -5.08
C SER A 38 5.48 4.96 -5.40
N PRO A 39 6.46 4.35 -6.09
CA PRO A 39 7.69 5.04 -6.45
C PRO A 39 7.48 6.14 -7.49
N GLU A 40 6.32 6.21 -8.17
CA GLU A 40 5.96 7.35 -9.02
C GLU A 40 5.67 8.62 -8.21
N VAL A 41 5.28 8.46 -6.94
CA VAL A 41 4.89 9.57 -6.04
C VAL A 41 6.05 9.97 -5.11
N GLY A 42 7.25 9.40 -5.29
CA GLY A 42 8.42 9.73 -4.46
C GLY A 42 8.38 9.11 -3.06
N PHE A 43 7.72 7.94 -2.92
CA PHE A 43 7.74 7.18 -1.68
C PHE A 43 9.14 6.62 -1.39
N ILE A 44 9.78 7.19 -0.40
CA ILE A 44 10.98 6.62 0.20
C ILE A 44 10.73 6.67 1.71
N PRO A 45 10.59 5.52 2.41
CA PRO A 45 10.37 5.47 3.87
C PRO A 45 11.26 6.39 4.70
N CYS A 46 12.50 6.67 4.26
CA CYS A 46 13.40 7.59 4.93
C CYS A 46 12.99 9.07 4.87
N ASN A 47 12.00 9.42 4.04
CA ASN A 47 11.48 10.79 3.93
C ASN A 47 10.34 11.08 4.92
N PHE A 48 9.91 10.08 5.69
CA PHE A 48 8.88 10.27 6.72
C PHE A 48 9.42 11.17 7.83
N SER A 49 8.81 12.34 7.99
CA SER A 49 9.19 13.32 9.02
C SER A 49 8.31 13.26 10.27
N THR A 50 7.21 12.49 10.24
CA THR A 50 6.24 12.37 11.33
C THR A 50 5.70 10.95 11.42
N THR A 51 5.39 10.52 12.64
CA THR A 51 4.68 9.26 12.90
C THR A 51 3.18 9.40 12.69
N ASN A 52 2.65 10.62 12.70
CA ASN A 52 1.23 10.95 12.60
C ASN A 52 0.70 10.80 11.17
N CYS A 53 0.96 9.66 10.53
CA CYS A 53 0.60 9.40 9.15
C CYS A 53 0.12 7.96 8.95
N ILE A 54 -0.57 7.75 7.83
CA ILE A 54 -1.02 6.43 7.38
C ILE A 54 -0.28 6.08 6.10
N VAL A 55 0.34 4.91 6.07
CA VAL A 55 0.97 4.38 4.86
C VAL A 55 0.09 3.34 4.20
N TYR A 56 -0.02 3.42 2.88
CA TYR A 56 -0.71 2.44 2.04
C TYR A 56 0.27 1.77 1.09
N SER A 57 0.20 0.45 0.87
CA SER A 57 0.89 -0.14 -0.29
C SER A 57 0.25 0.33 -1.60
N GLY A 58 -1.09 0.37 -1.61
CA GLY A 58 -1.92 0.95 -2.66
C GLY A 58 -3.35 1.15 -2.15
N THR A 59 -4.17 1.83 -2.95
CA THR A 59 -5.61 1.99 -2.72
C THR A 59 -6.42 1.18 -3.72
N HIS A 60 -7.75 1.22 -3.59
CA HIS A 60 -8.65 0.59 -4.56
C HIS A 60 -8.61 1.23 -5.96
N ASP A 61 -8.16 2.48 -6.08
CA ASP A 61 -8.01 3.19 -7.36
C ASP A 61 -6.68 2.87 -8.06
N ASN A 62 -5.70 2.39 -7.30
CA ASN A 62 -4.40 1.99 -7.84
C ASN A 62 -4.48 0.61 -8.51
N ASN A 63 -3.50 0.32 -9.37
CA ASN A 63 -3.24 -1.06 -9.73
C ASN A 63 -2.69 -1.80 -8.49
N THR A 64 -2.87 -3.12 -8.47
CA THR A 64 -2.22 -3.99 -7.48
C THR A 64 -0.70 -3.84 -7.59
N THR A 65 0.04 -4.12 -6.52
CA THR A 65 1.51 -4.05 -6.56
C THR A 65 2.09 -4.94 -7.65
N LEU A 66 1.53 -6.13 -7.82
CA LEU A 66 1.99 -7.06 -8.84
C LEU A 66 1.63 -6.59 -10.26
N GLY A 67 0.39 -6.16 -10.48
CA GLY A 67 -0.04 -5.62 -11.78
C GLY A 67 0.74 -4.36 -12.17
N TRP A 68 0.96 -3.45 -11.23
CA TRP A 68 1.79 -2.27 -11.44
C TRP A 68 3.23 -2.65 -11.79
N TYR A 69 3.84 -3.58 -11.05
CA TYR A 69 5.23 -4.01 -11.28
C TYR A 69 5.42 -4.68 -12.65
N GLU A 70 4.48 -5.54 -13.05
CA GLU A 70 4.57 -6.31 -14.30
C GLU A 70 4.14 -5.49 -15.53
N ASP A 71 3.06 -4.70 -15.43
CA ASP A 71 2.40 -4.10 -16.59
C ASP A 71 2.75 -2.62 -16.80
N GLU A 72 3.04 -1.87 -15.73
CA GLU A 72 3.18 -0.41 -15.78
C GLU A 72 4.64 0.05 -15.58
N MET A 73 5.43 -0.71 -14.82
CA MET A 73 6.78 -0.31 -14.44
C MET A 73 7.82 -0.54 -15.55
N THR A 74 8.61 0.50 -15.85
CA THR A 74 9.74 0.40 -16.79
C THR A 74 10.93 -0.33 -16.19
N ASP A 75 11.77 -0.95 -17.03
CA ASP A 75 12.97 -1.67 -16.57
C ASP A 75 13.95 -0.79 -15.78
N GLU A 76 14.10 0.48 -16.16
CA GLU A 76 14.92 1.44 -15.41
C GLU A 76 14.37 1.65 -14.00
N SER A 77 13.05 1.77 -13.87
CA SER A 77 12.40 1.94 -12.57
C SER A 77 12.53 0.66 -11.73
N ARG A 78 12.39 -0.53 -12.35
CA ARG A 78 12.60 -1.82 -11.66
C ARG A 78 14.02 -1.93 -11.09
N GLN A 79 15.04 -1.53 -11.85
CA GLN A 79 16.43 -1.52 -11.37
C GLN A 79 16.63 -0.59 -10.16
N LYS A 80 16.02 0.60 -10.18
CA LYS A 80 16.05 1.53 -9.04
C LYS A 80 15.36 0.94 -7.81
N LEU A 81 14.20 0.31 -8.00
CA LEU A 81 13.46 -0.35 -6.92
C LEU A 81 14.29 -1.45 -6.25
N TRP A 82 14.90 -2.35 -7.03
CA TRP A 82 15.73 -3.41 -6.47
C TRP A 82 17.03 -2.93 -5.84
N SER A 83 17.59 -1.83 -6.35
CA SER A 83 18.71 -1.15 -5.71
C SER A 83 18.31 -0.61 -4.34
N TYR A 84 17.09 -0.09 -4.22
CA TYR A 84 16.54 0.42 -2.96
C TYR A 84 16.20 -0.71 -1.97
N LEU A 85 15.54 -1.77 -2.43
CA LEU A 85 15.12 -2.90 -1.58
C LEU A 85 16.28 -3.81 -1.13
N GLY A 86 17.47 -3.65 -1.72
CA GLY A 86 18.60 -4.56 -1.54
C GLY A 86 18.41 -5.82 -2.37
N LYS A 87 19.26 -6.00 -3.39
CA LYS A 87 19.21 -7.07 -4.41
C LYS A 87 18.65 -8.41 -3.89
N ASN A 88 17.49 -8.80 -4.41
CA ASN A 88 17.10 -10.21 -4.53
C ASN A 88 16.09 -10.36 -5.71
N PRO A 89 16.57 -10.71 -6.92
CA PRO A 89 15.80 -10.67 -8.17
C PRO A 89 14.87 -11.89 -8.34
N ASP A 90 14.22 -12.33 -7.26
CA ASP A 90 13.11 -13.26 -7.38
C ASP A 90 11.83 -12.42 -7.44
N ASP A 91 11.48 -12.00 -8.66
CA ASP A 91 10.36 -11.11 -8.97
C ASP A 91 9.02 -11.61 -8.40
N SER A 92 8.92 -12.91 -8.10
CA SER A 92 7.77 -13.62 -7.57
C SER A 92 7.21 -13.08 -6.23
N ASN A 93 7.90 -12.16 -5.56
CA ASN A 93 7.50 -11.67 -4.23
C ASN A 93 7.56 -10.14 -4.05
N VAL A 94 7.58 -9.35 -5.13
CA VAL A 94 7.67 -7.87 -5.04
C VAL A 94 6.59 -7.26 -4.14
N HIS A 95 5.36 -7.76 -4.23
CA HIS A 95 4.23 -7.35 -3.39
C HIS A 95 4.53 -7.53 -1.89
N TRP A 96 5.06 -8.67 -1.47
CA TRP A 96 5.45 -8.90 -0.08
C TRP A 96 6.63 -8.03 0.37
N LYS A 97 7.55 -7.68 -0.55
CA LYS A 97 8.62 -6.73 -0.24
C LYS A 97 8.06 -5.33 0.03
N LEU A 98 7.10 -4.87 -0.76
CA LEU A 98 6.44 -3.57 -0.53
C LEU A 98 5.53 -3.58 0.71
N ILE A 99 4.85 -4.69 1.01
CA ILE A 99 4.12 -4.86 2.28
C ILE A 99 5.09 -4.72 3.46
N GLY A 100 6.23 -5.42 3.41
CA GLY A 100 7.26 -5.31 4.45
C GLY A 100 7.81 -3.89 4.58
N LEU A 101 8.01 -3.21 3.44
CA LEU A 101 8.47 -1.82 3.42
C LEU A 101 7.46 -0.88 4.07
N ALA A 102 6.17 -1.00 3.73
CA ALA A 102 5.09 -0.24 4.36
C ALA A 102 5.07 -0.48 5.89
N PHE A 103 5.23 -1.73 6.32
CA PHE A 103 5.25 -2.06 7.74
C PHE A 103 6.51 -1.54 8.44
N SER A 104 7.64 -1.42 7.76
CA SER A 104 8.88 -0.87 8.33
C SER A 104 8.88 0.64 8.54
N THR A 105 7.91 1.36 7.99
CA THR A 105 7.84 2.83 8.13
C THR A 105 7.56 3.25 9.57
N ILE A 106 7.82 4.52 9.88
CA ILE A 106 7.44 5.15 11.16
C ILE A 106 5.94 5.51 11.24
N ALA A 107 5.15 5.22 10.21
CA ALA A 107 3.74 5.57 10.15
C ALA A 107 2.96 4.92 11.29
N TYR A 108 2.05 5.69 11.89
CA TYR A 108 1.15 5.22 12.94
C TYR A 108 0.37 3.98 12.48
N GLN A 109 -0.16 4.02 11.26
CA GLN A 109 -0.92 2.92 10.67
C GLN A 109 -0.36 2.55 9.29
N ALA A 110 -0.27 1.24 9.04
CA ALA A 110 0.00 0.69 7.70
C ALA A 110 -1.23 -0.09 7.23
N ILE A 111 -1.64 0.11 5.98
CA ILE A 111 -2.79 -0.55 5.35
C ILE A 111 -2.35 -1.13 4.01
N VAL A 112 -2.74 -2.38 3.76
CA VAL A 112 -2.39 -3.11 2.54
C VAL A 112 -3.68 -3.70 1.94
N PRO A 113 -3.95 -3.54 0.63
CA PRO A 113 -5.07 -4.18 -0.03
C PRO A 113 -4.97 -5.71 0.04
N MET A 114 -6.12 -6.38 0.10
CA MET A 114 -6.15 -7.84 0.10
C MET A 114 -5.57 -8.42 -1.20
N GLN A 115 -5.68 -7.72 -2.34
CA GLN A 115 -5.04 -8.17 -3.58
C GLN A 115 -3.52 -8.26 -3.47
N ASP A 116 -2.89 -7.31 -2.78
CA ASP A 116 -1.45 -7.35 -2.55
C ASP A 116 -1.09 -8.51 -1.62
N VAL A 117 -1.89 -8.77 -0.58
CA VAL A 117 -1.68 -9.91 0.33
C VAL A 117 -1.80 -11.25 -0.40
N LEU A 118 -2.74 -11.37 -1.33
CA LEU A 118 -2.95 -12.56 -2.14
C LEU A 118 -1.99 -12.66 -3.34
N GLY A 119 -1.24 -11.60 -3.64
CA GLY A 119 -0.32 -11.55 -4.78
C GLY A 119 -1.04 -11.66 -6.13
N VAL A 120 -2.22 -11.06 -6.25
CA VAL A 120 -3.03 -11.12 -7.47
C VAL A 120 -3.01 -9.79 -8.24
N ARG A 121 -3.39 -9.82 -9.52
CA ARG A 121 -3.24 -8.68 -10.44
C ARG A 121 -4.54 -7.90 -10.69
N GLU A 122 -5.67 -8.43 -10.25
CA GLU A 122 -6.98 -7.89 -10.55
C GLU A 122 -7.27 -6.60 -9.77
N ARG A 123 -7.50 -5.51 -10.51
CA ARG A 123 -7.80 -4.19 -9.95
C ARG A 123 -9.20 -4.13 -9.36
N MET A 124 -9.37 -3.31 -8.32
CA MET A 124 -10.69 -3.00 -7.78
C MET A 124 -11.40 -1.93 -8.62
N ASN A 125 -10.68 -0.86 -8.96
CA ASN A 125 -11.22 0.26 -9.73
C ASN A 125 -10.17 0.78 -10.73
N ILE A 126 -10.66 1.24 -11.88
CA ILE A 126 -9.91 2.03 -12.86
C ILE A 126 -10.62 3.39 -12.98
N PRO A 127 -10.06 4.47 -12.39
CA PRO A 127 -10.67 5.79 -12.46
C PRO A 127 -10.95 6.24 -13.89
N GLY A 128 -12.13 6.81 -14.13
CA GLY A 128 -12.57 7.26 -15.46
C GLY A 128 -13.21 6.18 -16.33
N VAL A 129 -13.23 4.92 -15.90
CA VAL A 129 -13.96 3.83 -16.57
C VAL A 129 -15.33 3.65 -15.92
N GLY A 130 -16.40 3.61 -16.73
CA GLY A 130 -17.78 3.55 -16.23
C GLY A 130 -18.28 2.16 -15.85
N GLU A 131 -17.68 1.09 -16.36
CA GLU A 131 -18.12 -0.30 -16.19
C GLU A 131 -16.97 -1.21 -15.75
N GLY A 132 -17.29 -2.36 -15.13
CA GLY A 132 -16.31 -3.38 -14.73
C GLY A 132 -15.60 -3.13 -13.39
N ASN A 133 -15.80 -1.98 -12.76
CA ASN A 133 -15.23 -1.65 -11.46
C ASN A 133 -16.01 -2.28 -10.30
N TRP A 134 -15.36 -2.43 -9.13
CA TRP A 134 -15.94 -2.90 -7.87
C TRP A 134 -16.44 -4.35 -7.87
N GLN A 135 -15.97 -5.14 -8.84
CA GLN A 135 -16.37 -6.53 -9.01
C GLN A 135 -15.41 -7.53 -8.37
N TRP A 136 -14.20 -7.09 -7.99
CA TRP A 136 -13.19 -7.99 -7.43
C TRP A 136 -13.68 -8.65 -6.14
N ARG A 137 -13.49 -9.97 -6.07
CA ARG A 137 -13.78 -10.82 -4.92
C ARG A 137 -12.72 -11.91 -4.84
N TYR A 138 -12.42 -12.34 -3.63
CA TYR A 138 -11.59 -13.52 -3.39
C TYR A 138 -12.46 -14.73 -3.03
N SER A 139 -11.96 -15.93 -3.33
CA SER A 139 -12.53 -17.17 -2.82
C SER A 139 -11.97 -17.45 -1.43
N SER A 140 -12.77 -17.99 -0.51
CA SER A 140 -12.33 -18.30 0.86
C SER A 140 -11.12 -19.24 0.90
N ILE A 141 -10.99 -20.13 -0.09
CA ILE A 141 -9.83 -21.03 -0.24
C ILE A 141 -8.51 -20.31 -0.53
N ALA A 142 -8.56 -19.04 -0.96
CA ALA A 142 -7.36 -18.23 -1.15
C ALA A 142 -6.74 -17.76 0.18
N LEU A 143 -7.51 -17.79 1.28
CA LEU A 143 -7.01 -17.46 2.61
C LEU A 143 -6.37 -18.67 3.27
N THR A 144 -5.09 -18.88 2.97
CA THR A 144 -4.35 -20.02 3.50
C THR A 144 -3.70 -19.69 4.86
N PRO A 145 -3.45 -20.69 5.73
CA PRO A 145 -2.72 -20.50 6.98
C PRO A 145 -1.35 -19.83 6.78
N GLU A 146 -0.65 -20.15 5.68
CA GLU A 146 0.67 -19.62 5.36
C GLU A 146 0.65 -18.11 5.16
N ILE A 147 -0.40 -17.57 4.53
CA ILE A 147 -0.59 -16.11 4.37
C ILE A 147 -0.81 -15.46 5.74
N GLY A 148 -1.64 -16.08 6.58
CA GLY A 148 -1.90 -15.63 7.95
C GLY A 148 -0.62 -15.59 8.79
N ASP A 149 0.17 -16.66 8.75
CA ASP A 149 1.45 -16.75 9.46
C ASP A 149 2.47 -15.74 8.94
N ARG A 150 2.53 -15.51 7.62
CA ARG A 150 3.41 -14.49 7.04
C ARG A 150 3.04 -13.09 7.49
N LEU A 151 1.75 -12.74 7.51
CA LEU A 151 1.28 -11.46 8.05
C LEU A 151 1.59 -11.33 9.54
N LYS A 152 1.37 -12.39 10.32
CA LYS A 152 1.70 -12.43 11.74
C LYS A 152 3.19 -12.14 11.96
N VAL A 153 4.08 -12.87 11.29
CA VAL A 153 5.53 -12.66 11.39
C VAL A 153 5.91 -11.22 11.02
N LEU A 154 5.37 -10.67 9.93
CA LEU A 154 5.65 -9.28 9.54
C LEU A 154 5.17 -8.27 10.58
N THR A 155 3.95 -8.45 11.12
CA THR A 155 3.42 -7.55 12.16
C THR A 155 4.22 -7.65 13.46
N GLU A 156 4.73 -8.83 13.82
CA GLU A 156 5.60 -9.02 14.99
C GLU A 156 6.97 -8.36 14.78
N ILE A 157 7.65 -8.62 13.65
CA ILE A 157 8.97 -8.06 13.32
C ILE A 157 8.96 -6.53 13.34
N TYR A 158 7.91 -5.91 12.79
CA TYR A 158 7.80 -4.46 12.69
C TYR A 158 7.04 -3.82 13.86
N ASN A 159 6.78 -4.56 14.95
CA ASN A 159 6.10 -4.05 16.15
C ASN A 159 4.71 -3.42 15.85
N ARG A 160 3.96 -4.05 14.93
CA ARG A 160 2.59 -3.70 14.53
C ARG A 160 1.55 -4.74 14.98
N ALA A 161 1.98 -5.80 15.66
CA ALA A 161 1.08 -6.79 16.24
C ALA A 161 0.25 -6.18 17.40
N PRO A 162 -0.99 -6.63 17.61
CA PRO A 162 -1.79 -6.19 18.76
C PRO A 162 -1.05 -6.43 20.08
N LYS A 163 -1.06 -5.42 20.97
CA LYS A 163 -0.58 -5.61 22.34
C LYS A 163 -1.54 -6.57 23.05
N ARG A 164 -1.01 -7.70 23.53
CA ARG A 164 -1.75 -8.65 24.37
C ARG A 164 -1.90 -8.11 25.79
#